data_AF-A0A410TS59-F1
#
_entry.id   AF-A0A410TS59-F1
#
_cell.length_a   1.000
_cell.length_b   1.000
_cell.length_c   1.000
_cell.angle_alpha   90.00
_cell.angle_beta   90.00
_cell.angle_gamma   90.00
#
_symmetry.space_group_name_H-M   'P 1'
#
loop_
_entity.id
_entity.type
_entity.pdbx_description
1 polymer ?
#
loop_
_entity_poly.entity_id
_entity_poly.type
_entity_poly.pdbx_seq_one_letter_code
_entity_poly.pdbx_strand_id
1 'polypeptide(L)' 'MVGPISEAERDSGNRKIKLALLAIVTVSPALLALQFGPSPVELLAALGGGLLLGAAVVWYLGRLAAEFTGGQRRPRRRR' A
#
# COMPACT_ATOMS: atom_id res chain seq x y z
N MET A 1 -26.49 10.21 -17.48
CA MET A 1 -26.05 9.90 -16.10
C MET A 1 -25.07 8.74 -16.19
N VAL A 2 -23.85 8.88 -15.66
CA VAL A 2 -22.92 7.75 -15.55
C VAL A 2 -23.50 6.75 -14.54
N GLY A 3 -23.58 5.48 -14.93
CA GLY A 3 -23.98 4.40 -14.03
C GLY A 3 -22.95 4.21 -12.91
N PRO A 4 -23.34 3.64 -11.76
CA PRO A 4 -22.41 3.36 -10.67
C PRO A 4 -21.29 2.43 -11.15
N ILE A 5 -20.04 2.80 -10.88
CA ILE A 5 -18.86 1.95 -11.15
C ILE A 5 -19.02 0.59 -10.46
N SER A 6 -18.67 -0.51 -11.14
CA SER A 6 -18.75 -1.84 -10.52
C SER A 6 -17.73 -1.98 -9.39
N GLU A 7 -18.04 -2.79 -8.37
CA GLU A 7 -17.13 -3.03 -7.24
C GLU A 7 -15.80 -3.61 -7.71
N ALA A 8 -15.83 -4.54 -8.68
CA ALA A 8 -14.64 -5.15 -9.26
C ALA A 8 -13.74 -4.13 -9.98
N GLU A 9 -14.32 -3.21 -10.76
CA GLU A 9 -13.55 -2.15 -11.40
C GLU A 9 -12.92 -1.22 -10.37
N ARG A 10 -13.68 -0.82 -9.34
CA ARG A 10 -13.20 0.04 -8.27
C ARG A 10 -12.03 -0.58 -7.50
N ASP A 11 -12.13 -1.87 -7.18
CA ASP A 11 -11.10 -2.60 -6.45
C ASP A 11 -9.82 -2.77 -7.27
N SER A 12 -9.97 -3.06 -8.57
CA SER A 12 -8.82 -3.14 -9.48
C SER A 12 -8.09 -1.80 -9.62
N GLY A 13 -8.85 -0.70 -9.71
CA GLY A 13 -8.31 0.66 -9.76
C GLY A 13 -7.59 1.05 -8.48
N ASN A 14 -8.25 0.85 -7.33
CA ASN A 14 -7.66 1.10 -6.02
C ASN A 14 -6.38 0.31 -5.78
N ARG A 15 -6.33 -0.96 -6.24
CA ARG A 15 -5.12 -1.77 -6.13
C ARG A 15 -3.97 -1.19 -6.95
N LYS A 16 -4.22 -0.75 -8.18
CA LYS A 16 -3.20 -0.10 -9.03
C LYS A 16 -2.67 1.18 -8.39
N ILE A 17 -3.56 2.05 -7.90
CA ILE A 17 -3.18 3.30 -7.21
C ILE A 17 -2.36 3.00 -5.96
N LYS A 18 -2.78 2.03 -5.14
CA LYS A 18 -2.05 1.61 -3.93
C LYS A 18 -0.64 1.13 -4.27
N LEU A 19 -0.49 0.33 -5.32
CA LEU A 19 0.82 -0.14 -5.78
C LEU A 19 1.69 0.99 -6.30
N ALA A 20 1.13 1.93 -7.07
CA ALA A 20 1.86 3.09 -7.56
C ALA A 20 2.37 3.97 -6.41
N LEU A 21 1.52 4.31 -5.44
CA LEU A 21 1.90 5.07 -4.25
C LEU A 21 2.96 4.34 -3.42
N LEU A 22 2.79 3.03 -3.22
CA LEU A 22 3.78 2.22 -2.51
C LEU A 22 5.14 2.25 -3.21
N ALA A 23 5.17 2.08 -4.54
CA ALA A 23 6.40 2.15 -5.31
C ALA A 23 7.08 3.51 -5.18
N ILE A 24 6.33 4.60 -5.28
CA ILE A 24 6.87 5.96 -5.12
C ILE A 24 7.51 6.11 -3.73
N VAL A 25 6.77 5.77 -2.66
CA VAL A 25 7.24 5.94 -1.28
C VAL A 25 8.46 5.07 -0.98
N THR A 26 8.47 3.83 -1.45
CA THR A 26 9.56 2.87 -1.15
C THR A 26 10.84 3.14 -1.92
N VAL A 27 10.75 3.69 -3.14
CA VAL A 27 11.91 4.03 -3.98
C VAL A 27 12.49 5.40 -3.63
N SER A 28 11.67 6.32 -3.10
CA SER A 28 12.09 7.69 -2.76
C SER A 28 13.36 7.79 -1.90
N PRO A 29 13.57 7.00 -0.83
CA PRO A 29 14.78 7.06 -0.02
C PRO A 29 16.05 6.76 -0.83
N ALA A 30 16.00 5.79 -1.76
CA ALA A 30 17.12 5.47 -2.62
C ALA A 30 17.43 6.61 -3.61
N LEU A 31 16.40 7.23 -4.18
CA LEU A 31 16.57 8.39 -5.06
C LEU A 31 17.15 9.60 -4.31
N LEU A 32 16.72 9.83 -3.06
CA LEU A 32 17.31 10.86 -2.21
C LEU A 32 18.76 10.54 -1.88
N ALA A 33 19.08 9.28 -1.56
CA ALA A 33 20.44 8.86 -1.25
C ALA A 33 21.40 9.18 -2.41
N LEU A 34 20.99 8.98 -3.66
CA LEU A 34 21.79 9.30 -4.85
C LEU A 34 22.24 10.77 -4.90
N GLN A 35 21.50 11.70 -4.30
CA GLN A 35 21.88 13.12 -4.24
C GLN A 35 23.10 13.38 -3.34
N PHE A 36 23.48 12.41 -2.50
CA PHE A 36 24.58 12.53 -1.54
C PHE A 36 25.81 11.69 -1.93
N GLY A 37 25.84 11.08 -3.13
CA GLY A 37 26.94 10.23 -3.59
C GLY A 37 27.13 8.97 -2.73
N PRO A 38 26.10 8.13 -2.58
CA PRO A 38 26.13 7.00 -1.67
C PRO A 38 27.04 5.90 -2.22
N SER A 39 27.63 5.11 -1.33
CA SER A 39 28.24 3.85 -1.72
C SER A 39 27.17 2.87 -2.24
N PRO A 40 27.54 1.86 -3.06
CA PRO A 40 26.59 0.85 -3.54
C PRO A 40 25.85 0.12 -2.41
N VAL A 41 26.53 -0.11 -1.28
CA VAL A 41 25.95 -0.77 -0.10
C VAL A 41 24.88 0.11 0.54
N GLU A 42 25.13 1.41 0.70
CA GLU A 42 24.16 2.36 1.25
C GLU A 42 22.94 2.52 0.34
N LEU A 43 23.14 2.52 -0.98
CA LEU A 43 22.04 2.57 -1.95
C LEU A 43 21.15 1.32 -1.85
N LEU A 44 21.76 0.13 -1.76
CA LEU A 44 21.03 -1.12 -1.57
C LEU A 44 20.31 -1.16 -0.22
N ALA A 45 20.93 -0.63 0.84
CA ALA A 45 20.32 -0.52 2.16
C ALA A 45 19.14 0.47 2.16
N ALA A 46 19.26 1.61 1.47
CA ALA A 46 18.18 2.59 1.35
C ALA A 46 16.99 2.02 0.56
N LEU A 47 17.25 1.33 -0.55
CA LEU A 47 16.22 0.67 -1.35
C LEU A 47 15.56 -0.48 -0.58
N GLY A 48 16.37 -1.37 0.00
CA GLY A 48 15.89 -2.50 0.78
C GLY A 48 15.13 -2.07 2.03
N GLY A 49 15.65 -1.09 2.77
CA GLY A 49 15.00 -0.49 3.93
C GLY A 49 13.69 0.20 3.58
N GLY A 50 13.67 0.97 2.48
CA GLY A 50 12.45 1.59 1.97
C GLY A 50 11.37 0.57 1.63
N LEU A 51 11.72 -0.49 0.89
CA LEU A 51 10.81 -1.58 0.54
C LEU A 51 10.29 -2.35 1.76
N LEU A 52 11.18 -2.70 2.69
CA LEU A 52 10.80 -3.40 3.93
C LEU A 52 9.84 -2.56 4.77
N LEU A 53 10.14 -1.27 4.95
CA LEU A 53 9.29 -0.35 5.71
C LEU A 53 7.92 -0.17 5.02
N GLY A 54 7.89 0.04 3.71
CA GLY A 54 6.65 0.16 2.95
C GLY A 54 5.79 -1.10 3.03
N ALA A 55 6.40 -2.28 2.91
CA ALA A 55 5.72 -3.57 3.07
C ALA A 55 5.15 -3.74 4.48
N ALA A 56 5.93 -3.40 5.52
CA ALA A 56 5.50 -3.47 6.91
C ALA A 56 4.29 -2.56 7.19
N VAL A 57 4.28 -1.33 6.66
CA VAL A 57 3.15 -0.41 6.78
C VAL A 57 1.91 -0.96 6.07
N VAL A 58 2.05 -1.45 4.84
CA VAL A 58 0.92 -2.04 4.10
C VAL A 58 0.35 -3.26 4.80
N TRP A 59 1.22 -4.13 5.34
CA TRP A 59 0.83 -5.27 6.15
C TRP A 59 0.07 -4.84 7.41
N TYR A 60 0.59 -3.87 8.15
CA TYR A 60 -0.03 -3.35 9.36
C TYR A 60 -1.41 -2.76 9.09
N LEU A 61 -1.54 -1.91 8.06
CA LEU A 61 -2.82 -1.31 7.69
C LEU A 61 -3.83 -2.37 7.22
N GLY A 62 -3.37 -3.41 6.52
CA GLY A 62 -4.23 -4.54 6.12
C GLY A 62 -4.73 -5.34 7.32
N ARG A 63 -3.84 -5.64 8.27
CA ARG A 63 -4.17 -6.29 9.53
C ARG A 63 -5.18 -5.46 10.34
N LEU A 64 -4.89 -4.17 10.49
CA LEU A 64 -5.74 -3.23 11.21
C LEU A 64 -7.14 -3.14 10.57
N ALA A 65 -7.20 -3.03 9.24
CA ALA A 65 -8.47 -3.03 8.52
C ALA A 65 -9.28 -4.31 8.76
N ALA A 66 -8.63 -5.48 8.80
CA ALA A 66 -9.28 -6.76 9.08
C ALA A 66 -9.82 -6.85 10.51
N GLU A 67 -9.10 -6.31 11.50
CA GLU A 67 -9.56 -6.22 12.89
C GLU A 67 -10.85 -5.38 13.00
N PHE A 68 -10.96 -4.27 12.26
CA PHE A 68 -12.16 -3.43 12.26
C PHE A 68 -13.32 -3.97 11.41
N THR A 69 -13.05 -4.61 10.27
CA THR A 69 -14.11 -5.19 9.41
C THR A 69 -14.65 -6.52 9.93
N GLY A 70 -13.89 -7.28 10.72
CA GLY A 70 -14.34 -8.52 11.34
C GLY A 70 -15.56 -8.37 12.27
N GLY A 71 -15.82 -7.16 12.79
CA GLY A 71 -16.99 -6.83 13.60
C GLY A 71 -18.27 -6.54 12.80
N GLN A 72 -18.20 -6.29 11.49
CA GLN A 72 -19.36 -5.97 10.65
C GLN A 72 -20.06 -7.23 10.09
N ARG A 73 -20.28 -8.25 10.91
CA ARG A 73 -21.31 -9.26 10.60
C ARG A 73 -22.67 -8.57 10.72
N ARG A 74 -23.11 -7.92 9.63
CA ARG A 74 -24.47 -7.39 9.50
C ARG A 74 -25.45 -8.45 9.98
N PRO A 75 -26.29 -8.19 10.99
CA PRO A 75 -27.33 -9.12 11.39
C PRO A 75 -28.22 -9.33 10.17
N ARG A 76 -28.20 -10.56 9.66
CA ARG A 76 -29.10 -11.03 8.61
C ARG A 76 -30.51 -10.84 9.15
N ARG A 77 -31.14 -9.71 8.81
CA ARG A 77 -32.52 -9.37 9.14
C ARG A 77 -33.38 -10.48 8.56
N ARG A 78 -33.68 -11.49 9.40
CA ARG A 78 -34.67 -12.52 9.09
C ARG A 78 -36.03 -11.80 9.03
N ARG A 79 -36.81 -12.26 8.05
CA ARG A 79 -38.14 -11.81 7.64
C ARG A 79 -39.06 -11.46 8.79
#